data_AF-A0A7J7N548-F1
#
_entry.id   AF-A0A7J7N548-F1
#
_cell.length_a   1.000
_cell.length_b   1.000
_cell.length_c   1.000
_cell.angle_alpha   90.00
_cell.angle_beta   90.00
_cell.angle_gamma   90.00
#
_symmetry.space_group_name_H-M   'P 1'
#
loop_
_entity.id
_entity.type
_entity.pdbx_description
1 polymer ?
#
loop_
_entity_poly.entity_id
_entity_poly.type
_entity_poly.pdbx_seq_one_letter_code
_entity_poly.pdbx_strand_id
1 'polypeptide(L)' 'MSDKKVVLITGCAKGGIDYEYCKAFAEKNCHVFASDIRSRTHELPTESNIEGLELDVSSDVELDNCAHIPFML' A
#
# COMPACT_ATOMS: atom_id res chain seq x y z
N MET A 1 -12.79 21.00 -0.19
CA MET A 1 -12.53 19.62 0.27
C MET A 1 -11.02 19.47 0.30
N SER A 2 -10.43 19.10 1.43
CA SER A 2 -8.98 18.82 1.45
C SER A 2 -8.77 17.54 0.66
N ASP A 3 -7.89 17.56 -0.35
CA ASP A 3 -7.52 16.34 -1.07
C ASP A 3 -6.95 15.32 -0.08
N LYS A 4 -7.46 14.08 -0.16
CA LYS A 4 -7.03 12.99 0.71
C LYS A 4 -5.64 12.57 0.27
N LYS A 5 -4.67 12.56 1.20
CA LYS A 5 -3.31 12.10 0.88
C LYS A 5 -3.34 10.62 0.50
N VAL A 6 -2.65 10.28 -0.59
CA VAL A 6 -2.51 8.90 -1.06
C VAL A 6 -1.12 8.40 -0.70
N VAL A 7 -1.01 7.19 -0.17
CA VAL A 7 0.25 6.57 0.25
C VAL A 7 0.31 5.17 -0.34
N LEU A 8 1.44 4.81 -0.96
CA LEU A 8 1.76 3.44 -1.35
C LEU A 8 2.82 2.91 -0.38
N ILE A 9 2.57 1.72 0.18
CA ILE A 9 3.49 1.06 1.11
C ILE A 9 3.72 -0.36 0.61
N THR A 10 4.98 -0.78 0.53
CA THR A 10 5.40 -2.10 0.03
C THR A 10 5.84 -3.02 1.16
N GLY A 11 5.71 -4.33 1.01
CA GLY A 11 6.10 -5.30 2.05
C GLY A 11 5.14 -5.38 3.23
N CYS A 12 3.85 -5.15 2.98
CA CYS A 12 2.85 -4.87 4.01
C CYS A 12 2.20 -6.11 4.65
N ALA A 13 2.71 -7.31 4.44
CA ALA A 13 2.13 -8.50 5.05
C ALA A 13 2.20 -8.49 6.59
N LYS A 14 1.23 -9.18 7.20
CA LYS A 14 0.98 -9.22 8.64
C LYS A 14 2.23 -9.50 9.47
N GLY A 15 2.41 -8.69 10.51
CA GLY A 15 3.54 -8.79 11.44
C GLY A 15 4.78 -7.98 11.02
N GLY A 16 4.78 -7.37 9.83
CA GLY A 16 5.79 -6.41 9.39
C GLY A 16 5.56 -5.00 9.95
N ILE A 17 6.59 -4.16 9.88
CA ILE A 17 6.51 -2.74 10.26
C ILE A 17 5.54 -2.01 9.32
N ASP A 18 5.61 -2.32 8.03
CA ASP A 18 4.81 -1.68 7.00
C ASP A 18 3.30 -2.00 7.11
N TYR A 19 2.95 -3.15 7.66
CA TYR A 19 1.58 -3.48 8.04
C TYR A 19 1.02 -2.48 9.06
N GLU A 20 1.81 -2.13 10.09
CA GLU A 20 1.40 -1.14 11.09
C GLU A 20 1.44 0.29 10.52
N TYR A 21 2.34 0.60 9.58
CA TYR A 21 2.29 1.88 8.88
C TYR A 21 1.02 2.05 8.06
N CYS A 22 0.55 1.01 7.38
CA CYS A 22 -0.73 1.07 6.66
C CYS A 22 -1.86 1.53 7.58
N LYS A 23 -1.94 0.95 8.79
CA LYS A 23 -2.94 1.29 9.79
C LYS A 23 -2.75 2.72 10.32
N ALA A 24 -1.51 3.11 10.65
CA ALA A 24 -1.22 4.45 11.13
C ALA A 24 -1.54 5.56 10.10
N PHE A 25 -1.32 5.32 8.81
CA PHE A 25 -1.71 6.25 7.74
C PHE A 25 -3.22 6.25 7.51
N ALA A 26 -3.86 5.08 7.61
CA ALA A 26 -5.31 4.97 7.54
C ALA A 26 -6.00 5.77 8.66
N GLU A 27 -5.51 5.70 9.90
CA GLU A 27 -5.98 6.49 11.05
C GLU A 27 -5.82 8.01 10.83
N LYS A 28 -4.83 8.42 10.05
CA LYS A 28 -4.60 9.82 9.64
C LYS A 28 -5.45 10.25 8.45
N ASN A 29 -6.49 9.49 8.11
CA ASN A 29 -7.37 9.73 6.97
C ASN A 29 -6.62 9.78 5.63
N CYS A 30 -5.53 9.01 5.47
CA CYS A 30 -4.92 8.78 4.16
C CYS A 30 -5.69 7.69 3.41
N HIS A 31 -5.57 7.66 2.08
CA HIS A 31 -5.89 6.50 1.27
C HIS A 31 -4.62 5.70 1.06
N VAL A 32 -4.61 4.45 1.49
CA VAL A 32 -3.40 3.62 1.54
C VAL A 32 -3.53 2.52 0.51
N PHE A 33 -2.53 2.39 -0.35
CA PHE A 33 -2.28 1.18 -1.12
C PHE A 33 -1.26 0.35 -0.37
N ALA A 34 -1.69 -0.76 0.23
CA ALA A 34 -0.82 -1.73 0.88
C ALA A 34 -0.42 -2.78 -0.15
N SER A 35 0.86 -3.02 -0.36
CA SER A 35 1.33 -3.98 -1.35
C SER A 35 2.33 -4.98 -0.81
N ASP A 36 2.36 -6.16 -1.42
CA ASP A 36 3.34 -7.21 -1.21
C ASP A 36 3.34 -8.13 -2.45
N ILE A 37 4.28 -9.07 -2.50
CA ILE A 37 4.34 -10.07 -3.57
C ILE A 37 3.09 -10.97 -3.52
N ARG A 38 2.70 -11.53 -4.68
CA ARG A 38 1.49 -12.34 -4.86
C ARG A 38 1.23 -13.39 -3.77
N SER A 39 2.28 -14.08 -3.32
CA SER A 39 2.16 -15.14 -2.32
C SER A 39 1.74 -14.62 -0.94
N ARG A 40 1.88 -13.32 -0.67
CA ARG A 40 1.66 -12.68 0.63
C ARG A 40 0.51 -11.67 0.64
N THR A 41 -0.14 -11.40 -0.49
CA THR A 41 -1.26 -10.43 -0.58
C THR A 41 -2.44 -10.79 0.33
N HIS A 42 -2.63 -12.06 0.65
CA HIS A 42 -3.64 -12.54 1.61
C HIS A 42 -3.37 -12.11 3.07
N GLU A 43 -2.16 -11.62 3.36
CA GLU A 43 -1.74 -11.15 4.68
C GLU A 43 -1.82 -9.61 4.82
N LEU A 44 -2.28 -8.90 3.78
CA LEU A 44 -2.38 -7.45 3.79
C LEU A 44 -3.46 -6.94 4.77
N PRO A 45 -3.27 -5.74 5.35
CA PRO A 45 -4.27 -5.13 6.21
C PRO A 45 -5.55 -4.82 5.42
N THR A 46 -6.70 -5.07 6.03
CA THR A 46 -8.02 -4.81 5.41
C THR A 46 -8.79 -3.79 6.25
N GLU A 47 -8.91 -2.57 5.74
CA GLU A 47 -9.71 -1.49 6.34
C GLU A 47 -10.37 -0.63 5.23
N SER A 48 -11.34 0.22 5.57
CA SER A 48 -12.17 0.93 4.59
C SER A 48 -11.42 1.92 3.69
N ASN A 49 -10.23 2.36 4.10
CA ASN A 49 -9.37 3.27 3.36
C ASN A 49 -8.00 2.67 3.01
N ILE A 50 -7.87 1.34 3.13
CA ILE A 50 -6.72 0.57 2.69
C ILE A 50 -7.15 -0.32 1.52
N GLU A 51 -6.44 -0.21 0.39
CA GLU A 51 -6.60 -1.06 -0.78
C GLU A 51 -5.37 -1.97 -0.92
N GLY A 52 -5.59 -3.26 -1.16
CA GLY A 52 -4.52 -4.22 -1.39
C GLY A 52 -4.07 -4.21 -2.85
N LEU A 53 -2.76 -4.16 -3.08
CA LEU A 53 -2.15 -4.19 -4.40
C LEU A 53 -1.12 -5.33 -4.47
N GLU A 54 -1.20 -6.17 -5.50
CA GLU A 54 -0.11 -7.09 -5.83
C GLU A 54 1.01 -6.30 -6.51
N LEU A 55 2.20 -6.29 -5.93
CA LEU A 55 3.37 -5.58 -6.48
C LEU A 55 4.66 -6.29 -6.10
N ASP A 56 5.35 -6.83 -7.10
CA ASP A 56 6.73 -7.28 -6.98
C ASP A 56 7.69 -6.14 -7.34
N VAL A 57 8.34 -5.59 -6.32
CA VAL A 57 9.30 -4.49 -6.45
C VAL A 57 10.59 -4.88 -7.21
N SER A 58 10.78 -6.16 -7.53
CA SER A 58 11.87 -6.63 -8.40
C SER A 58 11.49 -6.66 -9.89
N SER A 59 10.22 -6.41 -10.21
CA SER A 59 9.70 -6.40 -11.58
C SER A 59 9.58 -4.96 -12.09
N ASP A 60 10.46 -4.56 -13.01
CA ASP A 60 10.42 -3.23 -13.63
C ASP A 60 9.07 -2.94 -14.30
N VAL A 61 8.45 -3.96 -14.90
CA VAL A 61 7.13 -3.84 -15.55
C VAL A 61 6.05 -3.48 -14.53
N GLU A 62 6.09 -4.07 -13.33
CA GLU A 62 5.10 -3.77 -12.30
C GLU A 62 5.35 -2.40 -11.64
N LEU A 63 6.61 -2.02 -11.48
CA LEU A 63 6.99 -0.68 -11.02
C LEU A 63 6.54 0.41 -11.99
N ASP A 64 6.74 0.22 -13.30
CA ASP A 64 6.28 1.15 -14.34
C ASP A 64 4.75 1.29 -14.32
N ASN A 65 4.03 0.18 -14.14
CA ASN A 65 2.57 0.19 -14.06
C ASN A 65 2.05 0.95 -12.82
N CYS A 66 2.74 0.86 -11.67
CA CYS A 66 2.31 1.55 -10.45
C CYS A 66 2.77 3.01 -10.39
N ALA A 67 3.81 3.41 -11.12
CA ALA A 67 4.39 4.76 -11.11
C ALA A 67 3.43 5.89 -11.50
N HIS A 68 2.31 5.57 -12.16
CA HIS A 68 1.29 6.53 -12.54
C HIS A 68 0.28 6.87 -11.42
N ILE A 69 0.34 6.16 -10.29
CA ILE A 69 -0.49 6.47 -9.14
C ILE A 69 0.17 7.64 -8.36
N PRO A 70 -0.56 8.73 -8.07
CA PRO A 70 0.00 9.88 -7.37
C PRO A 70 0.10 9.62 -5.87
N PHE A 71 1.12 8.86 -5.44
CA PHE A 71 1.41 8.58 -4.03
C PHE A 71 2.49 9.50 -3.45
N MET A 72 2.40 9.77 -2.14
CA MET A 72 3.43 10.43 -1.35
C MET A 72 4.38 9.35 -0.79
N LEU A 73 5.66 9.42 -1.17
CA LEU A 73 6.75 8.63 -0.56
C LEU A 73 7.10 9.14 0.83
#